data_AF-A0A1W9SNU0-F1
#
_entry.id   AF-A0A1W9SNU0-F1
#
_cell.length_a   1.000
_cell.length_b   1.000
_cell.length_c   1.000
_cell.angle_alpha   90.00
_cell.angle_beta   90.00
_cell.angle_gamma   90.00
#
_symmetry.space_group_name_H-M   'P 1'
#
loop_
_entity.id
_entity.type
_entity.pdbx_description
1 polymer ?
#
loop_
_entity_poly.entity_id
_entity_poly.type
_entity_poly.pdbx_seq_one_letter_code
_entity_poly.pdbx_strand_id
1 'polypeptide(L)'
;MENNKVLNLYPIDYPFETLVNRVNKKKLILDPDFQRKYKWDKDGNERSSKFIESCLMRIPIPACYFAENQNSAHLVIDGVQRITTIKRFFNNEFERKT
;
A
#
# COMPACT_ATOMS: atom_id res chain seq x y z
N MET A 1 28.87 -19.80 12.90
CA MET A 1 28.46 -18.54 13.56
C MET A 1 27.07 -18.21 13.03
N GLU A 2 26.04 -18.37 13.86
CA GLU A 2 24.66 -18.05 13.49
C GLU A 2 24.52 -16.53 13.31
N ASN A 3 24.18 -16.09 12.09
CA ASN A 3 23.86 -14.70 11.81
C ASN A 3 22.52 -14.37 12.48
N ASN A 4 22.59 -13.81 13.68
CA ASN A 4 21.41 -13.40 14.43
C ASN A 4 20.78 -12.17 13.73
N LYS A 5 19.82 -12.40 12.82
CA LYS A 5 19.10 -11.34 12.13
C LYS A 5 18.06 -10.74 13.09
N VAL A 6 18.38 -9.60 13.68
CA VAL A 6 17.43 -8.84 14.51
C VAL A 6 16.46 -8.09 13.62
N LEU A 7 15.15 -8.28 13.85
CA LEU A 7 14.10 -7.53 13.17
C LEU A 7 13.72 -6.31 14.01
N ASN A 8 14.00 -5.11 13.49
CA ASN A 8 13.58 -3.86 14.11
C ASN A 8 12.32 -3.32 13.40
N LEU A 9 11.29 -2.99 14.19
CA LEU A 9 10.04 -2.42 13.68
C LEU A 9 9.91 -0.97 14.17
N TYR A 10 9.60 -0.08 13.23
CA TYR A 10 9.34 1.33 13.51
C TYR A 10 7.90 1.66 13.09
N PRO A 11 6.94 1.73 14.03
CA PRO A 11 5.56 2.08 13.72
C PRO A 11 5.48 3.57 13.34
N ILE A 12 4.78 3.87 12.24
CA ILE A 12 4.59 5.24 11.75
C ILE A 12 3.18 5.38 11.20
N ASP A 13 2.47 6.41 11.66
CA ASP A 13 1.14 6.77 11.17
C ASP A 13 1.25 7.88 10.12
N TYR A 14 1.21 7.48 8.85
CA TYR A 14 1.20 8.42 7.74
C TYR A 14 -0.22 8.79 7.31
N PRO A 15 -0.52 10.08 7.07
CA PRO A 15 -1.69 10.46 6.28
C PRO A 15 -1.67 9.77 4.92
N PHE A 16 -2.84 9.38 4.41
CA PHE A 16 -2.94 8.70 3.11
C PHE A 16 -2.30 9.50 1.96
N GLU A 17 -2.48 10.82 1.96
CA GLU A 17 -1.84 11.70 0.98
C GLU A 17 -0.31 11.60 1.02
N THR A 18 0.28 11.47 2.21
CA THR A 18 1.73 11.29 2.36
C THR A 18 2.19 9.97 1.74
N LEU A 19 1.44 8.88 1.96
CA LEU A 19 1.74 7.59 1.33
C LEU A 19 1.68 7.69 -0.20
N VAL A 20 0.63 8.32 -0.75
CA VAL A 20 0.49 8.54 -2.20
C VAL A 20 1.66 9.38 -2.75
N ASN A 21 2.01 10.48 -2.08
CA ASN A 21 3.14 11.31 -2.48
C ASN A 21 4.47 10.56 -2.46
N ARG A 22 4.68 9.68 -1.47
CA ARG A 22 5.88 8.82 -1.42
C ARG A 22 5.91 7.82 -2.57
N VAL A 23 4.76 7.27 -2.98
CA VAL A 23 4.68 6.42 -4.18
C VAL A 23 5.04 7.21 -5.43
N ASN A 24 4.45 8.39 -5.61
CA ASN A 24 4.70 9.24 -6.78
C ASN A 24 6.18 9.66 -6.89
N LYS A 25 6.85 9.89 -5.74
CA LYS A 25 8.29 10.21 -5.65
C LYS A 25 9.20 8.98 -5.70
N LYS A 26 8.67 7.77 -5.95
CA LYS A 26 9.41 6.49 -5.91
C LYS A 26 10.16 6.23 -4.59
N LYS A 27 9.69 6.83 -3.49
CA LYS A 27 10.16 6.58 -2.11
C LYS A 27 9.39 5.44 -1.43
N LEU A 28 8.25 5.04 -2.00
CA LEU A 28 7.49 3.85 -1.64
C LEU A 28 7.23 3.04 -2.92
N ILE A 29 7.76 1.83 -2.99
CA ILE A 29 7.77 0.97 -4.19
C ILE A 29 6.68 -0.09 -4.02
N LEU A 30 5.63 0.00 -4.84
CA LEU A 30 4.45 -0.87 -4.80
C LEU A 30 4.63 -2.19 -5.55
N ASP A 31 5.45 -2.19 -6.60
CA ASP A 31 5.66 -3.36 -7.47
C ASP A 31 7.11 -3.85 -7.39
N PRO A 32 7.55 -4.39 -6.23
CA PRO A 32 8.83 -5.05 -6.17
C PRO A 32 8.81 -6.38 -6.94
N ASP A 33 9.96 -6.81 -7.46
CA ASP A 33 10.09 -7.99 -8.33
C ASP A 33 9.56 -9.31 -7.71
N PHE A 34 9.39 -9.36 -6.38
CA PHE A 34 8.84 -10.50 -5.64
C PHE A 34 7.32 -10.44 -5.41
N GLN A 35 6.63 -9.38 -5.86
CA GLN A 35 5.21 -9.18 -5.61
C GLN A 35 4.34 -10.07 -6.51
N ARG A 36 3.26 -10.63 -5.96
CA ARG A 36 2.24 -11.31 -6.78
C ARG A 36 1.48 -10.27 -7.61
N LYS A 37 1.18 -10.59 -8.87
CA LYS A 37 0.33 -9.76 -9.75
C LYS A 37 -0.91 -9.29 -9.00
N TYR A 38 -1.18 -7.99 -9.03
CA TYR A 38 -2.34 -7.37 -8.40
C TYR A 38 -3.65 -8.07 -8.83
N LYS A 39 -4.52 -8.39 -7.85
CA LYS A 39 -5.74 -9.19 -8.08
C LYS A 39 -7.05 -8.55 -7.63
N TRP A 40 -7.04 -7.41 -6.93
CA TRP A 40 -8.27 -6.85 -6.35
C TRP A 40 -9.31 -6.44 -7.39
N ASP A 41 -8.88 -6.12 -8.61
CA ASP A 41 -9.80 -5.70 -9.68
C ASP A 41 -9.95 -6.72 -10.82
N LYS A 42 -9.52 -7.98 -10.63
CA LYS A 42 -9.70 -9.01 -11.67
C LYS A 42 -11.18 -9.31 -11.96
N ASP A 43 -12.04 -9.08 -10.97
CA ASP A 43 -13.49 -9.30 -11.04
C ASP A 43 -14.27 -7.97 -10.85
N GLY A 44 -13.63 -6.83 -11.15
CA GLY A 44 -14.19 -5.48 -10.98
C GLY A 44 -13.73 -4.74 -9.70
N ASN A 45 -14.06 -3.45 -9.58
CA ASN A 45 -13.59 -2.55 -8.51
C ASN A 45 -14.30 -2.75 -7.14
N GLU A 46 -15.02 -3.85 -6.91
CA GLU A 46 -15.87 -4.00 -5.71
C GLU A 46 -15.06 -4.02 -4.40
N ARG A 47 -13.97 -4.81 -4.35
CA ARG A 47 -13.09 -4.90 -3.16
C ARG A 47 -12.39 -3.59 -2.88
N SER A 48 -11.86 -2.96 -3.92
CA SER A 48 -11.25 -1.63 -3.88
C SER A 48 -12.23 -0.58 -3.34
N SER A 49 -13.51 -0.64 -3.75
CA SER A 49 -14.54 0.30 -3.30
C SER A 49 -14.91 0.10 -1.83
N LYS A 50 -15.16 -1.15 -1.39
CA LYS A 50 -15.45 -1.47 0.03
C LYS A 50 -14.31 -1.06 0.96
N PHE A 51 -13.07 -1.19 0.49
CA PHE A 51 -11.91 -0.72 1.24
C PHE A 51 -11.94 0.80 1.44
N ILE A 52 -12.19 1.58 0.37
CA ILE A 52 -12.31 3.04 0.48
C ILE A 52 -13.48 3.44 1.40
N GLU A 53 -14.63 2.79 1.28
CA GLU A 53 -15.76 3.00 2.19
C GLU A 53 -15.37 2.77 3.65
N SER A 54 -14.65 1.68 3.94
CA SER A 54 -14.15 1.38 5.29
C SER A 54 -13.22 2.49 5.82
N CYS A 55 -12.34 3.03 4.96
CA CYS A 55 -11.48 4.18 5.31
C CYS A 55 -12.31 5.41 5.70
N LEU A 56 -13.34 5.74 4.92
CA LEU A 56 -14.21 6.89 5.16
C LEU A 56 -15.04 6.72 6.45
N MET A 57 -15.45 5.49 6.74
CA MET A 57 -16.15 5.12 7.98
C MET A 57 -15.24 5.01 9.21
N ARG A 58 -13.93 5.26 9.06
CA ARG A 58 -12.93 5.14 10.14
C ARG A 58 -12.88 3.75 10.77
N ILE A 59 -13.18 2.71 9.99
CA ILE A 59 -13.01 1.32 10.42
C ILE A 59 -11.50 1.04 10.54
N PRO A 60 -11.02 0.41 11.63
CA PRO A 60 -9.61 0.07 11.78
C PRO A 60 -9.09 -0.78 10.62
N ILE A 61 -7.96 -0.36 10.04
CA ILE A 61 -7.30 -1.03 8.93
C ILE A 61 -6.06 -1.75 9.49
N PRO A 62 -5.76 -2.99 9.07
CA PRO A 62 -4.54 -3.66 9.50
C PRO A 62 -3.28 -2.84 9.19
N ALA A 63 -2.19 -3.04 9.93
CA ALA A 63 -0.92 -2.38 9.60
C ALA A 63 -0.44 -2.79 8.19
N CYS A 64 0.36 -1.92 7.55
CA CYS A 64 1.12 -2.24 6.34
C CYS A 64 2.59 -2.39 6.73
N TYR A 65 3.31 -3.30 6.07
CA TYR A 65 4.72 -3.57 6.37
C TYR A 65 5.61 -3.16 5.21
N PHE A 66 6.70 -2.48 5.56
CA PHE A 66 7.67 -1.94 4.62
C PHE A 66 9.07 -2.40 4.98
N ALA A 67 9.89 -2.68 3.97
CA ALA A 67 11.32 -2.93 4.13
C ALA A 67 12.10 -1.76 3.52
N GLU A 68 13.09 -1.24 4.24
CA GLU A 68 13.99 -0.23 3.70
C GLU A 68 15.05 -0.88 2.78
N ASN A 69 15.32 -0.26 1.63
CA ASN A 69 16.37 -0.68 0.72
C ASN A 69 17.60 0.24 0.83
N GLN A 70 18.67 -0.13 0.11
CA GLN A 70 19.95 0.61 0.12
C GLN A 70 19.85 2.08 -0.33
N ASN A 71 18.76 2.46 -1.00
CA ASN A 71 18.52 3.83 -1.50
C ASN A 71 17.58 4.63 -0.59
N SER A 72 17.37 4.18 0.66
CA SER A 72 16.40 4.74 1.62
C SER A 72 14.99 4.88 1.05
N ALA A 73 14.62 3.99 0.13
CA ALA A 73 13.25 3.81 -0.32
C ALA A 73 12.64 2.60 0.39
N HIS A 74 11.32 2.64 0.54
CA HIS A 74 10.58 1.57 1.19
C HIS A 74 9.96 0.65 0.15
N LEU A 75 10.22 -0.65 0.25
CA LEU A 75 9.59 -1.73 -0.49
C LEU A 75 8.36 -2.20 0.27
N VAL A 76 7.21 -2.30 -0.40
CA VAL A 76 5.98 -2.81 0.23
C VAL A 76 6.04 -4.33 0.33
N ILE A 77 6.06 -4.84 1.58
CA ILE A 77 6.03 -6.27 1.89
C ILE A 77 4.58 -6.75 2.03
N ASP A 78 3.74 -5.95 2.68
CA ASP A 78 2.31 -6.19 2.81
C ASP A 78 1.51 -4.88 2.62
N GLY A 79 0.27 -5.00 2.14
CA GLY A 79 -0.63 -3.87 1.96
C GLY A 79 -0.59 -3.24 0.57
N VAL A 80 0.09 -3.86 -0.40
CA VAL A 80 0.20 -3.34 -1.77
C VAL A 80 -1.16 -3.02 -2.38
N GLN A 81 -2.15 -3.89 -2.20
CA GLN A 81 -3.48 -3.69 -2.76
C GLN A 81 -4.14 -2.46 -2.13
N ARG A 82 -4.05 -2.31 -0.82
CA ARG A 82 -4.58 -1.17 -0.06
C ARG A 82 -3.95 0.15 -0.50
N ILE A 83 -2.62 0.22 -0.55
CA ILE A 83 -1.93 1.45 -0.96
C ILE A 83 -2.20 1.78 -2.44
N THR A 84 -2.24 0.78 -3.31
CA THR A 84 -2.64 0.96 -4.71
C THR A 84 -4.06 1.50 -4.82
N THR A 85 -5.02 0.94 -4.08
CA THR A 85 -6.41 1.40 -4.05
C THR A 85 -6.51 2.85 -3.58
N ILE A 86 -5.78 3.24 -2.53
CA ILE A 86 -5.71 4.63 -2.07
C ILE A 86 -5.16 5.53 -3.20
N LYS A 87 -4.03 5.18 -3.80
CA LYS A 87 -3.45 5.95 -4.90
C LYS A 87 -4.44 6.15 -6.05
N ARG A 88 -5.10 5.06 -6.48
CA ARG A 88 -6.11 5.10 -7.54
C ARG A 88 -7.28 6.01 -7.19
N PHE A 89 -7.69 6.02 -5.91
CA PHE A 89 -8.79 6.85 -5.44
C PHE A 89 -8.42 8.34 -5.54
N PHE A 90 -7.22 8.71 -5.07
CA PHE A 90 -6.71 10.08 -5.20
C PHE A 90 -6.54 10.52 -6.67
N ASN A 91 -6.30 9.57 -7.59
CA ASN A 91 -6.17 9.85 -9.01
C ASN A 91 -7.51 9.82 -9.78
N ASN A 92 -8.66 9.63 -9.11
CA ASN A 92 -9.98 9.45 -9.75
C ASN A 92 -10.04 8.26 -10.74
N GLU A 93 -9.29 7.19 -10.49
CA GLU A 93 -9.21 6.00 -11.36
C GLU A 93 -10.25 4.91 -11.02
N PHE A 94 -11.34 5.30 -10.36
CA PHE A 94 -12.49 4.43 -10.09
C PHE A 94 -13.57 4.70 -11.13
N GLU A 95 -13.79 3.74 -12.02
CA GLU A 95 -14.89 3.84 -12.99
C GLU A 95 -16.23 3.94 -12.26
N ARG A 96 -16.97 4.99 -12.59
CA ARG A 96 -18.35 5.13 -12.18
C ARG A 96 -19.17 4.14 -13.00
N LYS A 97 -19.56 3.01 -12.41
CA LYS A 97 -20.63 2.18 -12.98
C LYS A 97 -21.86 3.07 -13.04
N THR A 98 -22.18 3.54 -14.25
CA THR A 98 -23.40 4.29 -14.56
C THR A 98 -24.39 3.32 -15.17
#